data_AF-A0A7W7M420-F1
#
_entry.id   AF-A0A7W7M420-F1
#
_cell.length_a   1.000
_cell.length_b   1.000
_cell.length_c   1.000
_cell.angle_alpha   90.00
_cell.angle_beta   90.00
_cell.angle_gamma   90.00
#
_symmetry.space_group_name_H-M   'P 1'
#
loop_
_entity.id
_entity.type
_entity.pdbx_description
1 polymer ?
#
loop_
_entity_poly.entity_id
_entity_poly.type
_entity_poly.pdbx_seq_one_letter_code
_entity_poly.pdbx_strand_id
1 'polypeptide(L)'
;MFDNASAPASVVVPVHTATGLAPEQIKAMTMDRWVPSIRGYRVQRRHGWKLHPHQWWICPQCTVKTGYQSLRWRLALQPVCLRCHTYLVDPENPQIPRPVPEATLKIVQSYDRILDDALSGSLSARQRLSGLRKTCKGMAQAMAHDQQPASAGAQPSTLTWWGAYPCGDPVTVGHLMTLTRAMVTRGPARGRTGPRRDRPLQSERAVSGATVTAMSRARLRATVTKLADWSQSTGLSPRHVPTITQPGLHAPGRRPSMVAQTGTTLALHMLLDEATGTPVSSARTRAAHGLSGEPLEHRLLHAVITRGGLDEDQQRLLLQTAEDLITDGLIDFRLRRTVFRSQPHLPRLPTPAHWIPAGEEFSAETMTRAWIWMHVARGHPQHGPVPSVRLDEIDDFDHLLDPETRMHLHESAAAQIDGPGLADILTTTTTHNRRARQQDLREHAG
;
A
#
# COMPACT_ATOMS: atom_id res chain seq x y z
N MET A 1 0.54 -11.70 13.90
CA MET A 1 0.39 -11.68 12.43
C MET A 1 -0.50 -12.85 12.03
N PHE A 2 -1.78 -12.61 11.70
CA PHE A 2 -2.72 -13.67 11.33
C PHE A 2 -2.71 -13.89 9.81
N ASP A 3 -2.38 -15.10 9.37
CA ASP A 3 -2.66 -15.55 8.01
C ASP A 3 -4.18 -15.76 7.90
N ASN A 4 -4.94 -14.75 7.46
CA ASN A 4 -6.40 -14.87 7.25
C ASN A 4 -6.78 -15.86 6.11
N ALA A 5 -5.79 -16.57 5.55
CA ALA A 5 -5.96 -17.59 4.52
C ALA A 5 -5.82 -19.03 5.07
N SER A 6 -5.14 -19.21 6.21
CA SER A 6 -4.80 -20.50 6.80
C SER A 6 -5.26 -20.56 8.25
N ALA A 7 -5.97 -21.62 8.64
CA ALA A 7 -6.35 -21.79 10.04
C ALA A 7 -5.12 -22.24 10.87
N PRO A 8 -4.68 -21.47 11.88
CA PRO A 8 -3.57 -21.88 12.73
C PRO A 8 -3.95 -23.13 13.54
N ALA A 9 -2.95 -23.92 13.95
CA ALA A 9 -3.20 -25.15 14.72
C ALA A 9 -4.02 -24.90 16.00
N SER A 10 -3.82 -23.74 16.63
CA SER A 10 -4.59 -23.27 17.79
C SER A 10 -6.09 -23.04 17.51
N VAL A 11 -6.51 -22.95 16.24
CA VAL A 11 -7.91 -22.86 15.81
C VAL A 11 -8.40 -24.19 15.25
N VAL A 12 -7.56 -24.91 14.50
CA VAL A 12 -7.92 -26.21 13.91
C VAL A 12 -8.23 -27.26 14.98
N VAL A 13 -7.45 -27.30 16.07
CA VAL A 13 -7.64 -28.29 17.15
C VAL A 13 -8.97 -28.08 17.87
N PRO A 14 -9.33 -26.88 18.36
CA PRO A 14 -10.65 -26.65 18.97
C PRO A 14 -11.83 -26.94 18.04
N VAL A 15 -11.73 -26.57 16.75
CA VAL A 15 -12.82 -26.82 15.78
C VAL A 15 -12.98 -28.32 15.51
N HIS A 16 -11.87 -29.06 15.38
CA HIS A 16 -11.90 -30.51 15.25
C HIS A 16 -12.59 -31.16 16.45
N THR A 17 -12.19 -30.77 17.67
CA THR A 17 -12.79 -31.29 18.91
C THR A 17 -14.27 -30.96 19.03
N ALA A 18 -14.70 -29.77 18.61
CA ALA A 18 -16.09 -29.34 18.73
C ALA A 18 -17.03 -29.91 17.66
N THR A 19 -16.53 -30.18 16.45
CA THR A 19 -17.36 -30.53 15.28
C THR A 19 -17.16 -31.96 14.77
N GLY A 20 -16.10 -32.64 15.21
CA GLY A 20 -15.69 -33.94 14.69
C GLY A 20 -15.08 -33.89 13.28
N LEU A 21 -14.99 -32.72 12.65
CA LEU A 21 -14.40 -32.57 11.32
C LEU A 21 -12.90 -32.85 11.37
N ALA A 22 -12.39 -33.72 10.49
CA ALA A 22 -10.97 -34.02 10.43
C ALA A 22 -10.15 -32.74 10.13
N PRO A 23 -8.92 -32.60 10.65
CA PRO A 23 -8.07 -31.43 10.40
C PRO A 23 -7.90 -31.10 8.91
N GLU A 24 -7.85 -32.12 8.05
CA GLU A 24 -7.75 -31.94 6.59
C GLU A 24 -9.05 -31.40 5.96
N GLN A 25 -10.22 -31.78 6.50
CA GLN A 25 -11.49 -31.19 6.09
C GLN A 25 -11.57 -29.71 6.50
N ILE A 26 -11.10 -29.38 7.70
CA ILE A 26 -11.04 -27.99 8.19
C ILE A 26 -10.08 -27.17 7.31
N LYS A 27 -8.88 -27.68 7.01
CA LYS A 27 -7.93 -27.02 6.08
C LYS A 27 -8.53 -26.85 4.68
N ALA A 28 -9.29 -27.83 4.18
CA ALA A 28 -9.97 -27.75 2.88
C ALA A 28 -11.06 -26.67 2.82
N MET A 29 -11.54 -26.17 3.96
CA MET A 29 -12.45 -25.03 4.06
C MET A 29 -11.73 -23.68 4.09
N THR A 30 -10.40 -23.68 4.12
CA THR A 30 -9.56 -22.47 4.11
C THR A 30 -8.89 -22.25 2.75
N MET A 31 -8.21 -21.13 2.58
CA MET A 31 -7.51 -20.83 1.33
C MET A 31 -6.32 -21.77 1.07
N ASP A 32 -5.88 -22.56 2.06
CA ASP A 32 -4.83 -23.56 1.85
C ASP A 32 -5.22 -24.69 0.89
N ARG A 33 -6.52 -24.88 0.63
CA ARG A 33 -6.99 -25.78 -0.43
C ARG A 33 -6.46 -25.42 -1.82
N TRP A 34 -6.21 -24.15 -2.07
CA TRP A 34 -5.83 -23.65 -3.40
C TRP A 34 -4.33 -23.66 -3.59
N VAL A 35 -3.81 -24.17 -4.70
CA VAL A 35 -2.35 -24.13 -4.96
C VAL A 35 -1.79 -22.69 -5.04
N PRO A 36 -0.49 -22.45 -4.75
CA PRO A 36 0.10 -21.11 -4.75
C PRO A 36 -0.09 -20.30 -6.04
N SER A 37 -0.15 -20.96 -7.20
CA SER A 37 -0.42 -20.28 -8.48
C SER A 37 -1.85 -19.69 -8.56
N ILE A 38 -2.76 -20.14 -7.70
CA ILE A 38 -4.16 -19.72 -7.62
C ILE A 38 -4.38 -18.82 -6.41
N ARG A 39 -4.03 -19.25 -5.19
CA ARG A 39 -4.17 -18.40 -4.00
C ARG A 39 -3.18 -17.25 -3.96
N GLY A 40 -2.04 -17.38 -4.62
CA GLY A 40 -0.92 -16.46 -4.56
C GLY A 40 0.23 -16.97 -3.69
N TYR A 41 1.38 -16.32 -3.82
CA TYR A 41 2.65 -16.71 -3.23
C TYR A 41 2.97 -15.90 -1.98
N ARG A 42 3.90 -16.41 -1.16
CA ARG A 42 4.35 -15.84 0.12
C ARG A 42 3.24 -15.77 1.18
N VAL A 43 3.57 -15.31 2.39
CA VAL A 43 2.65 -15.24 3.55
C VAL A 43 1.37 -14.45 3.21
N GLN A 44 1.49 -13.38 2.43
CA GLN A 44 0.35 -12.54 2.05
C GLN A 44 -0.44 -13.05 0.84
N ARG A 45 -0.03 -14.18 0.25
CA ARG A 45 -0.69 -14.86 -0.88
C ARG A 45 -0.97 -13.90 -2.05
N ARG A 46 0.09 -13.23 -2.53
CA ARG A 46 0.02 -12.21 -3.61
C ARG A 46 0.25 -12.80 -4.99
N HIS A 47 -0.12 -12.04 -6.02
CA HIS A 47 0.07 -12.41 -7.43
C HIS A 47 -0.71 -13.67 -7.87
N GLY A 48 -1.70 -14.07 -7.07
CA GLY A 48 -2.70 -15.07 -7.41
C GLY A 48 -4.03 -14.42 -7.81
N TRP A 49 -5.08 -15.22 -7.78
CA TRP A 49 -6.47 -14.85 -8.01
C TRP A 49 -7.23 -14.52 -6.73
N LYS A 50 -6.62 -14.71 -5.56
CA LYS A 50 -7.20 -14.33 -4.27
C LYS A 50 -7.45 -12.81 -4.23
N LEU A 51 -8.64 -12.42 -3.79
CA LEU A 51 -8.98 -11.03 -3.50
C LEU A 51 -8.14 -10.47 -2.35
N HIS A 52 -8.18 -9.15 -2.18
CA HIS A 52 -7.53 -8.52 -1.03
C HIS A 52 -8.07 -9.13 0.29
N PRO A 53 -7.26 -9.25 1.37
CA PRO A 53 -7.73 -9.86 2.62
C PRO A 53 -8.99 -9.22 3.23
N HIS A 54 -9.18 -7.92 3.02
CA HIS A 54 -10.34 -7.13 3.42
C HIS A 54 -11.46 -7.08 2.39
N GLN A 55 -11.37 -7.89 1.32
CA GLN A 55 -12.42 -8.00 0.31
C GLN A 55 -12.92 -9.44 0.26
N TRP A 56 -14.23 -9.58 0.29
CA TRP A 56 -14.90 -10.83 0.03
C TRP A 56 -16.24 -10.56 -0.62
N TRP A 57 -16.64 -11.49 -1.46
CA TRP A 57 -17.92 -11.38 -2.15
C TRP A 57 -18.98 -12.24 -1.49
N ILE A 58 -20.19 -11.72 -1.47
CA ILE A 58 -21.38 -12.47 -1.07
C ILE A 58 -22.40 -12.48 -2.21
N CYS A 59 -23.28 -13.48 -2.22
CA CYS A 59 -24.39 -13.48 -3.14
C CYS A 59 -25.58 -12.74 -2.49
N PRO A 60 -26.07 -11.63 -3.08
CA PRO A 60 -27.17 -10.87 -2.47
C PRO A 60 -28.49 -11.66 -2.43
N GLN A 61 -28.60 -12.78 -3.17
CA GLN A 61 -29.77 -13.65 -3.18
C GLN A 61 -29.58 -14.90 -2.33
N CYS A 62 -28.56 -15.71 -2.63
CA CYS A 62 -28.35 -16.99 -1.95
C CYS A 62 -27.83 -16.83 -0.53
N THR A 63 -26.95 -15.86 -0.27
CA THR A 63 -26.38 -15.67 1.07
C THR A 63 -27.45 -15.16 2.03
N VAL A 64 -28.29 -14.22 1.60
CA VAL A 64 -29.41 -13.71 2.40
C VAL A 64 -30.44 -14.82 2.68
N LYS A 65 -30.79 -15.63 1.68
CA LYS A 65 -31.85 -16.66 1.82
C LYS A 65 -31.42 -17.90 2.60
N THR A 66 -30.17 -18.31 2.49
CA THR A 66 -29.74 -19.63 3.00
C THR A 66 -28.47 -19.58 3.84
N GLY A 67 -27.90 -18.39 4.09
CA GLY A 67 -26.59 -18.23 4.74
C GLY A 67 -25.42 -18.79 3.91
N TYR A 68 -25.66 -19.21 2.67
CA TYR A 68 -24.63 -19.91 1.88
C TYR A 68 -23.53 -18.95 1.47
N GLN A 69 -22.29 -19.34 1.76
CA GLN A 69 -21.08 -18.66 1.34
C GLN A 69 -20.12 -19.67 0.70
N SER A 70 -19.63 -19.34 -0.50
CA SER A 70 -18.63 -20.17 -1.17
C SER A 70 -17.23 -19.62 -0.93
N LEU A 71 -16.30 -20.49 -0.53
CA LEU A 71 -14.89 -20.13 -0.42
C LEU A 71 -14.31 -19.60 -1.75
N ARG A 72 -14.84 -20.08 -2.89
CA ARG A 72 -14.41 -19.63 -4.22
C ARG A 72 -14.72 -18.16 -4.48
N TRP A 73 -15.68 -17.56 -3.79
CA TRP A 73 -15.99 -16.13 -3.89
C TRP A 73 -14.89 -15.23 -3.29
N ARG A 74 -13.88 -15.82 -2.64
CA ARG A 74 -12.63 -15.14 -2.28
C ARG A 74 -11.62 -15.08 -3.43
N LEU A 75 -11.94 -15.65 -4.59
CA LEU A 75 -11.12 -15.60 -5.80
C LEU A 75 -11.83 -14.73 -6.84
N ALA A 76 -11.09 -13.85 -7.51
CA ALA A 76 -11.56 -13.15 -8.70
C ALA A 76 -11.68 -14.04 -9.95
N LEU A 77 -11.90 -15.33 -9.74
CA LEU A 77 -12.29 -16.31 -10.76
C LEU A 77 -13.81 -16.50 -10.78
N GLN A 78 -14.51 -16.10 -9.72
CA GLN A 78 -15.95 -16.34 -9.59
C GLN A 78 -16.70 -15.05 -9.19
N PRO A 79 -16.78 -14.04 -10.08
CA PRO A 79 -17.53 -12.81 -9.83
C PRO A 79 -19.06 -12.98 -9.82
N VAL A 80 -19.54 -14.17 -10.16
CA VAL A 80 -20.95 -14.48 -10.36
C VAL A 80 -21.35 -15.66 -9.49
N CYS A 81 -22.53 -15.58 -8.88
CA CYS A 81 -23.14 -16.74 -8.24
C CYS A 81 -23.64 -17.71 -9.31
N LEU A 82 -22.97 -18.86 -9.48
CA LEU A 82 -23.38 -19.88 -10.47
C LEU A 82 -24.69 -20.60 -10.12
N ARG A 83 -25.28 -20.33 -8.95
CA ARG A 83 -26.53 -20.96 -8.48
C ARG A 83 -27.77 -20.14 -8.85
N CYS A 84 -27.67 -18.82 -8.83
CA CYS A 84 -28.77 -17.89 -9.17
C CYS A 84 -28.41 -16.89 -10.29
N HIS A 85 -27.24 -17.04 -10.92
CA HIS A 85 -26.75 -16.26 -12.06
C HIS A 85 -26.75 -14.73 -11.85
N THR A 86 -26.51 -14.30 -10.62
CA THR A 86 -26.41 -12.86 -10.26
C THR A 86 -24.96 -12.50 -9.99
N TYR A 87 -24.55 -11.27 -10.31
CA TYR A 87 -23.25 -10.76 -9.87
C TYR A 87 -23.17 -10.79 -8.35
N LEU A 88 -22.02 -11.18 -7.82
CA LEU A 88 -21.79 -11.06 -6.39
C LEU A 88 -21.66 -9.58 -6.01
N VAL A 89 -21.69 -9.29 -4.72
CA VAL A 89 -21.49 -7.93 -4.20
C VAL A 89 -20.46 -7.97 -3.09
N ASP A 90 -19.76 -6.85 -2.93
CA ASP A 90 -18.99 -6.58 -1.72
C ASP A 90 -19.99 -6.18 -0.62
N PRO A 91 -20.04 -6.86 0.54
CA PRO A 91 -20.97 -6.50 1.61
C PRO A 91 -20.69 -5.12 2.21
N GLU A 92 -19.45 -4.62 2.13
CA GLU A 92 -19.10 -3.27 2.60
C GLU A 92 -19.49 -2.19 1.57
N ASN A 93 -19.80 -2.58 0.33
CA ASN A 93 -20.28 -1.70 -0.73
C ASN A 93 -21.42 -2.37 -1.51
N PRO A 94 -22.63 -2.44 -0.91
CA PRO A 94 -23.76 -3.13 -1.50
C PRO A 94 -24.25 -2.39 -2.75
N GLN A 95 -23.84 -2.91 -3.91
CA GLN A 95 -24.35 -2.48 -5.20
C GLN A 95 -25.70 -3.14 -5.49
N ILE A 96 -26.56 -2.46 -6.26
CA ILE A 96 -27.84 -3.03 -6.71
C ILE A 96 -27.56 -4.35 -7.45
N PRO A 97 -28.18 -5.48 -7.07
CA PRO A 97 -27.98 -6.76 -7.73
C PRO A 97 -28.27 -6.67 -9.23
N ARG A 98 -27.27 -6.99 -10.06
CA ARG A 98 -27.40 -6.95 -11.52
C ARG A 98 -27.51 -8.36 -12.10
N PRO A 99 -28.43 -8.61 -13.05
CA PRO A 99 -28.45 -9.85 -13.80
C PRO A 99 -27.18 -9.97 -14.64
N VAL A 100 -26.68 -11.20 -14.78
CA VAL A 100 -25.43 -11.47 -15.50
C VAL A 100 -25.75 -11.75 -16.98
N PRO A 101 -25.09 -11.08 -17.93
CA PRO A 101 -25.21 -11.43 -19.34
C PRO A 101 -24.78 -12.87 -19.61
N GLU A 102 -25.52 -13.59 -20.47
CA GLU A 102 -25.27 -15.01 -20.79
C GLU A 102 -23.83 -15.27 -21.27
N ALA A 103 -23.25 -14.33 -22.01
CA ALA A 103 -21.86 -14.42 -22.47
C ALA A 103 -20.85 -14.44 -21.30
N THR A 104 -21.06 -13.62 -20.28
CA THR A 104 -20.23 -13.58 -19.08
C THR A 104 -20.44 -14.84 -18.24
N LEU A 105 -21.69 -15.30 -18.10
CA LEU A 105 -22.01 -16.53 -17.38
C LEU A 105 -21.28 -17.75 -17.97
N LYS A 106 -21.33 -17.94 -19.30
CA LYS A 106 -20.61 -19.03 -19.99
C LYS A 106 -19.10 -19.01 -19.75
N ILE A 107 -18.51 -17.82 -19.68
CA ILE A 107 -17.06 -17.66 -19.45
C ILE A 107 -16.71 -17.99 -18.00
N VAL A 108 -17.47 -17.49 -17.03
CA VAL A 108 -17.25 -17.81 -15.61
C VAL A 108 -17.42 -19.31 -15.38
N GLN A 109 -18.43 -19.95 -15.99
CA GLN A 109 -18.59 -21.41 -15.94
C GLN A 109 -17.38 -22.16 -16.56
N SER A 110 -16.81 -21.64 -17.64
CA SER A 110 -15.60 -22.23 -18.22
C SER A 110 -14.39 -22.08 -17.30
N TYR A 111 -14.26 -20.97 -16.57
CA TYR A 111 -13.18 -20.79 -15.60
C TYR A 111 -13.36 -21.63 -14.35
N ASP A 112 -14.59 -21.84 -13.91
CA ASP A 112 -14.91 -22.74 -12.81
C ASP A 112 -14.44 -24.19 -13.11
N ARG A 113 -14.66 -24.68 -14.34
CA ARG A 113 -14.14 -25.98 -14.78
C ARG A 113 -12.60 -26.04 -14.79
N ILE A 114 -11.94 -25.01 -15.31
CA ILE A 114 -10.46 -24.96 -15.32
C ILE A 114 -9.91 -24.88 -13.88
N LEU A 115 -10.61 -24.19 -12.99
CA LEU A 115 -10.28 -24.12 -11.57
C LEU A 115 -10.37 -25.50 -10.91
N ASP A 116 -11.40 -26.28 -11.22
CA ASP A 116 -11.55 -27.66 -10.75
C ASP A 116 -10.49 -28.60 -11.29
N ASP A 117 -10.13 -28.49 -12.57
CA ASP A 117 -9.01 -29.24 -13.14
C ASP A 117 -7.68 -28.89 -12.45
N ALA A 118 -7.46 -27.61 -12.14
CA ALA A 118 -6.24 -27.13 -11.48
C ALA A 118 -6.14 -27.60 -10.03
N LEU A 119 -7.26 -27.66 -9.32
CA LEU A 119 -7.38 -28.26 -7.99
C LEU A 119 -7.11 -29.77 -8.02
N SER A 120 -7.59 -30.46 -9.05
CA SER A 120 -7.41 -31.91 -9.23
C SER A 120 -5.99 -32.31 -9.66
N GLY A 121 -5.07 -31.34 -9.81
CA GLY A 121 -3.65 -31.61 -10.09
C GLY A 121 -3.15 -31.16 -11.46
N SER A 122 -4.03 -30.69 -12.35
CA SER A 122 -3.66 -30.40 -13.74
C SER A 122 -2.70 -29.21 -13.86
N LEU A 123 -1.47 -29.48 -14.33
CA LEU A 123 -0.45 -28.44 -14.58
C LEU A 123 -0.85 -27.51 -15.73
N SER A 124 -1.49 -28.04 -16.78
CA SER A 124 -1.94 -27.25 -17.92
C SER A 124 -3.05 -26.27 -17.52
N ALA A 125 -3.98 -26.70 -16.65
CA ALA A 125 -5.00 -25.83 -16.10
C ALA A 125 -4.41 -24.69 -15.26
N ARG A 126 -3.40 -24.99 -14.41
CA ARG A 126 -2.67 -23.97 -13.63
C ARG A 126 -1.96 -22.96 -14.52
N GLN A 127 -1.31 -23.41 -15.59
CA GLN A 127 -0.65 -22.54 -16.57
C GLN A 127 -1.67 -21.65 -17.30
N ARG A 128 -2.82 -22.20 -17.70
CA ARG A 128 -3.92 -21.43 -18.30
C ARG A 128 -4.41 -20.32 -17.38
N LEU A 129 -4.65 -20.62 -16.10
CA LEU A 129 -5.05 -19.62 -15.10
C LEU A 129 -3.96 -18.57 -14.88
N SER A 130 -2.68 -18.94 -14.88
CA SER A 130 -1.57 -17.98 -14.78
C SER A 130 -1.47 -17.05 -15.99
N GLY A 131 -1.58 -17.60 -17.20
CA GLY A 131 -1.59 -16.83 -18.45
C GLY A 131 -2.80 -15.90 -18.54
N LEU A 132 -3.98 -16.39 -18.16
CA LEU A 132 -5.18 -15.58 -18.07
C LEU A 132 -4.99 -14.42 -17.10
N ARG A 133 -4.43 -14.67 -15.91
CA ARG A 133 -4.18 -13.63 -14.91
C ARG A 133 -3.29 -12.51 -15.46
N LYS A 134 -2.22 -12.87 -16.17
CA LYS A 134 -1.30 -11.89 -16.80
C LYS A 134 -2.02 -11.04 -17.84
N THR A 135 -2.90 -11.65 -18.62
CA THR A 135 -3.68 -10.96 -19.65
C THR A 135 -4.70 -10.02 -19.03
N CYS A 136 -5.45 -10.52 -18.05
CA CYS A 136 -6.38 -9.73 -17.26
C CYS A 136 -5.70 -8.53 -16.62
N LYS A 137 -4.49 -8.72 -16.07
CA LYS A 137 -3.67 -7.62 -15.56
C LYS A 137 -3.30 -6.61 -16.65
N GLY A 138 -2.82 -7.07 -17.80
CA GLY A 138 -2.46 -6.19 -18.92
C GLY A 138 -3.65 -5.39 -19.45
N MET A 139 -4.83 -6.01 -19.58
CA MET A 139 -6.05 -5.34 -20.02
C MET A 139 -6.58 -4.37 -18.97
N ALA A 140 -6.56 -4.73 -17.67
CA ALA A 140 -6.92 -3.80 -16.60
C ALA A 140 -6.02 -2.54 -16.63
N GLN A 141 -4.72 -2.74 -16.87
CA GLN A 141 -3.75 -1.65 -16.99
C GLN A 141 -3.99 -0.79 -18.24
N ALA A 142 -4.35 -1.39 -19.38
CA ALA A 142 -4.69 -0.66 -20.60
C ALA A 142 -6.01 0.13 -20.44
N MET A 143 -7.05 -0.49 -19.90
CA MET A 143 -8.34 0.17 -19.63
C MET A 143 -8.20 1.31 -18.62
N ALA A 144 -7.34 1.16 -17.60
CA ALA A 144 -7.04 2.23 -16.66
C ALA A 144 -6.26 3.40 -17.30
N HIS A 145 -5.51 3.14 -18.37
CA HIS A 145 -4.78 4.16 -19.12
C HIS A 145 -5.68 4.94 -20.09
N ASP A 146 -6.65 4.25 -20.73
CA ASP A 146 -7.63 4.86 -21.63
C ASP A 146 -8.71 5.69 -20.90
N GLN A 147 -8.88 5.53 -19.59
CA GLN A 147 -9.91 6.20 -18.77
C GLN A 147 -9.48 7.57 -18.17
N GLN A 148 -8.43 8.21 -18.68
CA GLN A 148 -8.06 9.58 -18.27
C GLN A 148 -9.17 10.58 -18.71
N PRO A 149 -9.75 11.44 -17.84
CA PRO A 149 -11.11 11.93 -18.06
C PRO A 149 -11.19 13.22 -18.90
N ALA A 150 -12.14 13.25 -19.85
CA ALA A 150 -12.68 14.48 -20.44
C ALA A 150 -14.02 14.92 -19.81
N SER A 151 -14.52 14.28 -18.74
CA SER A 151 -15.79 14.69 -18.14
C SER A 151 -15.95 14.28 -16.68
N ALA A 152 -16.47 15.22 -15.89
CA ALA A 152 -16.71 15.15 -14.46
C ALA A 152 -17.59 13.97 -14.00
N GLY A 153 -17.30 13.45 -12.80
CA GLY A 153 -18.26 12.72 -11.96
C GLY A 153 -18.08 11.20 -11.79
N ALA A 154 -17.17 10.53 -12.51
CA ALA A 154 -16.97 9.09 -12.35
C ALA A 154 -15.91 8.77 -11.27
N GLN A 155 -16.33 8.05 -10.23
CA GLN A 155 -15.48 7.45 -9.18
C GLN A 155 -14.21 6.79 -9.77
N PRO A 156 -13.02 6.94 -9.16
CA PRO A 156 -11.81 6.35 -9.68
C PRO A 156 -11.93 4.83 -9.71
N SER A 157 -11.94 4.29 -10.93
CA SER A 157 -12.31 2.93 -11.29
C SER A 157 -11.57 1.84 -10.52
N THR A 158 -12.34 0.83 -10.12
CA THR A 158 -11.99 -0.45 -9.48
C THR A 158 -10.93 -1.27 -10.26
N LEU A 159 -10.55 -0.82 -11.46
CA LEU A 159 -9.55 -1.42 -12.36
C LEU A 159 -8.11 -1.33 -11.85
N THR A 160 -7.75 -0.36 -10.99
CA THR A 160 -6.36 -0.15 -10.55
C THR A 160 -5.80 -1.26 -9.65
N TRP A 161 -6.65 -2.16 -9.16
CA TRP A 161 -6.26 -3.16 -8.17
C TRP A 161 -5.69 -4.46 -8.73
N TRP A 162 -5.77 -4.72 -10.05
CA TRP A 162 -5.37 -6.01 -10.68
C TRP A 162 -3.86 -6.37 -10.60
N GLY A 163 -3.06 -5.57 -9.88
CA GLY A 163 -1.63 -5.75 -9.64
C GLY A 163 -1.30 -6.90 -8.69
N ALA A 164 -1.18 -6.61 -7.39
CA ALA A 164 -0.85 -7.60 -6.36
C ALA A 164 -2.03 -8.53 -6.04
N TYR A 165 -3.24 -7.97 -6.00
CA TYR A 165 -4.51 -8.68 -5.92
C TYR A 165 -5.30 -8.43 -7.21
N PRO A 166 -6.45 -9.07 -7.44
CA PRO A 166 -7.39 -8.67 -8.48
C PRO A 166 -8.26 -7.48 -8.04
N CYS A 167 -9.04 -6.93 -8.99
CA CYS A 167 -10.11 -5.97 -8.70
C CYS A 167 -11.15 -6.55 -7.74
N GLY A 168 -11.57 -5.76 -6.75
CA GLY A 168 -12.60 -6.10 -5.78
C GLY A 168 -14.03 -5.94 -6.30
N ASP A 169 -14.26 -5.25 -7.42
CA ASP A 169 -15.59 -5.15 -8.03
C ASP A 169 -15.87 -6.36 -8.94
N PRO A 170 -16.86 -7.21 -8.62
CA PRO A 170 -17.20 -8.39 -9.39
C PRO A 170 -17.74 -8.06 -10.79
N VAL A 171 -18.38 -6.91 -11.00
CA VAL A 171 -18.88 -6.52 -12.33
C VAL A 171 -17.71 -6.24 -13.26
N THR A 172 -16.75 -5.44 -12.80
CA THR A 172 -15.50 -5.16 -13.53
C THR A 172 -14.71 -6.43 -13.82
N VAL A 173 -14.60 -7.34 -12.84
CA VAL A 173 -13.96 -8.65 -13.02
C VAL A 173 -14.66 -9.46 -14.12
N GLY A 174 -15.99 -9.56 -14.07
CA GLY A 174 -16.77 -10.29 -15.09
C GLY A 174 -16.64 -9.69 -16.48
N HIS A 175 -16.60 -8.36 -16.58
CA HIS A 175 -16.39 -7.66 -17.86
C HIS A 175 -15.00 -7.96 -18.43
N LEU A 176 -13.96 -7.84 -17.61
CA LEU A 176 -12.58 -8.06 -18.00
C LEU A 176 -12.30 -9.53 -18.36
N MET A 177 -12.94 -10.47 -17.67
CA MET A 177 -13.00 -11.88 -18.05
C MET A 177 -13.62 -12.10 -19.42
N THR A 178 -14.65 -11.32 -19.75
CA THR A 178 -15.34 -11.39 -21.04
C THR A 178 -14.48 -10.84 -22.16
N LEU A 179 -13.75 -9.75 -21.92
CA LEU A 179 -12.84 -9.15 -22.90
C LEU A 179 -11.60 -10.03 -23.16
N THR A 180 -11.10 -10.74 -22.15
CA THR A 180 -9.95 -11.66 -22.27
C THR A 180 -10.28 -13.01 -22.92
N ARG A 181 -11.54 -13.23 -23.34
CA ARG A 181 -12.08 -14.50 -23.87
C ARG A 181 -11.30 -15.11 -25.03
N ALA A 182 -10.66 -14.29 -25.88
CA ALA A 182 -10.00 -14.73 -27.11
C ALA A 182 -8.92 -15.82 -26.92
N MET A 183 -8.40 -16.01 -25.70
CA MET A 183 -7.40 -17.04 -25.39
C MET A 183 -7.94 -18.30 -24.71
N VAL A 184 -9.20 -18.30 -24.27
CA VAL A 184 -9.82 -19.46 -23.60
C VAL A 184 -10.21 -20.55 -24.60
N THR A 185 -10.50 -20.14 -25.84
CA THR A 185 -10.93 -21.00 -26.95
C THR A 185 -9.78 -21.61 -27.75
N ARG A 186 -8.53 -21.16 -27.55
CA ARG A 186 -7.35 -21.81 -28.14
C ARG A 186 -6.79 -22.83 -27.14
N GLY A 187 -7.24 -24.07 -27.29
CA GLY A 187 -6.60 -25.23 -26.67
C GLY A 187 -5.13 -25.38 -27.11
N PRO A 188 -4.34 -26.22 -26.43
CA PRO A 188 -2.95 -26.44 -26.81
C PRO A 188 -2.92 -27.05 -28.22
N ALA A 189 -2.45 -26.28 -29.20
CA ALA A 189 -2.22 -26.78 -30.55
C ALA A 189 -1.04 -27.76 -30.53
N ARG A 190 -1.33 -29.04 -30.25
CA ARG A 190 -0.48 -30.16 -30.66
C ARG A 190 -0.91 -30.59 -32.05
N GLY A 191 0.07 -30.67 -32.96
CA GLY A 191 -0.04 -31.42 -34.21
C GLY A 191 -0.69 -30.68 -35.37
N ARG A 192 0.10 -29.84 -36.06
CA ARG A 192 0.01 -29.77 -37.53
C ARG A 192 1.41 -29.62 -38.09
N THR A 193 1.97 -30.76 -38.46
CA THR A 193 3.07 -30.89 -39.41
C THR A 193 2.65 -30.24 -40.73
N GLY A 194 3.32 -29.15 -41.08
CA GLY A 194 3.18 -28.42 -42.34
C GLY A 194 4.40 -27.52 -42.49
N PRO A 195 4.96 -27.35 -43.71
CA PRO A 195 6.35 -26.97 -43.86
C PRO A 195 6.61 -25.53 -43.43
N ARG A 196 7.75 -25.41 -42.76
CA ARG A 196 8.49 -24.24 -42.30
C ARG A 196 8.32 -23.03 -43.22
N ARG A 197 7.70 -21.96 -42.70
CA ARG A 197 7.95 -20.59 -43.18
C ARG A 197 8.55 -19.82 -42.01
N ASP A 198 9.82 -19.46 -42.18
CA ASP A 198 10.56 -18.59 -41.28
C ASP A 198 9.77 -17.32 -41.00
N ARG A 199 9.56 -17.00 -39.71
CA ARG A 199 9.02 -15.72 -39.28
C ARG A 199 9.83 -15.21 -38.08
N PRO A 200 10.62 -14.13 -38.22
CA PRO A 200 11.45 -13.60 -37.15
C PRO A 200 10.57 -12.72 -36.23
N LEU A 201 10.13 -13.23 -35.08
CA LEU A 201 9.32 -12.44 -34.12
C LEU A 201 9.71 -12.62 -32.63
N GLN A 202 10.65 -13.53 -32.33
CA GLN A 202 11.10 -13.74 -30.94
C GLN A 202 12.33 -12.90 -30.59
N SER A 203 13.16 -12.53 -31.57
CA SER A 203 14.34 -11.68 -31.36
C SER A 203 13.95 -10.22 -31.05
N GLU A 204 12.99 -9.65 -31.77
CA GLU A 204 12.58 -8.24 -31.60
C GLU A 204 11.92 -7.95 -30.24
N ARG A 205 11.17 -8.91 -29.67
CA ARG A 205 10.55 -8.74 -28.34
C ARG A 205 11.55 -8.83 -27.19
N ALA A 206 12.58 -9.66 -27.31
CA ALA A 206 13.65 -9.75 -26.31
C ALA A 206 14.52 -8.49 -26.31
N VAL A 207 14.84 -7.96 -27.49
CA VAL A 207 15.56 -6.68 -27.66
C VAL A 207 14.72 -5.49 -27.17
N SER A 208 13.40 -5.50 -27.41
CA SER A 208 12.47 -4.49 -26.89
C SER A 208 12.35 -4.51 -25.36
N GLY A 209 12.36 -5.68 -24.71
CA GLY A 209 12.34 -5.77 -23.25
C GLY A 209 13.64 -5.31 -22.58
N ALA A 210 14.79 -5.63 -23.20
CA ALA A 210 16.10 -5.21 -22.74
C ALA A 210 16.29 -3.68 -22.84
N THR A 211 15.83 -3.07 -23.93
CA THR A 211 15.88 -1.62 -24.15
C THR A 211 14.99 -0.87 -23.16
N VAL A 212 13.75 -1.32 -22.91
CA VAL A 212 12.88 -0.71 -21.88
C VAL A 212 13.52 -0.76 -20.49
N THR A 213 14.13 -1.89 -20.12
CA THR A 213 14.81 -2.05 -18.82
C THR A 213 16.06 -1.18 -18.72
N ALA A 214 16.77 -0.97 -19.84
CA ALA A 214 17.91 -0.05 -19.89
C ALA A 214 17.47 1.41 -19.75
N MET A 215 16.38 1.81 -20.41
CA MET A 215 15.80 3.15 -20.29
C MET A 215 15.33 3.44 -18.86
N SER A 216 14.63 2.50 -18.20
CA SER A 216 14.20 2.67 -16.81
C SER A 216 15.38 2.84 -15.85
N ARG A 217 16.49 2.12 -16.07
CA ARG A 217 17.73 2.30 -15.30
C ARG A 217 18.44 3.62 -15.62
N ALA A 218 18.38 4.08 -16.87
CA ALA A 218 18.89 5.40 -17.24
C ALA A 218 18.10 6.53 -16.54
N ARG A 219 16.76 6.43 -16.47
CA ARG A 219 15.91 7.37 -15.72
C ARG A 219 16.26 7.41 -14.24
N LEU A 220 16.48 6.25 -13.62
CA LEU A 220 16.92 6.18 -12.22
C LEU A 220 18.24 6.96 -12.01
N ARG A 221 19.25 6.71 -12.86
CA ARG A 221 20.53 7.42 -12.80
C ARG A 221 20.36 8.93 -13.00
N ALA A 222 19.60 9.34 -14.02
CA ALA A 222 19.31 10.74 -14.28
C ALA A 222 18.59 11.43 -13.11
N THR A 223 17.70 10.70 -12.41
CA THR A 223 17.02 11.20 -11.21
C THR A 223 18.02 11.43 -10.08
N VAL A 224 18.93 10.48 -9.83
CA VAL A 224 19.99 10.65 -8.82
C VAL A 224 20.88 11.83 -9.14
N THR A 225 21.31 12.00 -10.39
CA THR A 225 22.11 13.15 -10.82
C THR A 225 21.38 14.47 -10.57
N LYS A 226 20.11 14.58 -10.99
CA LYS A 226 19.31 15.79 -10.78
C LYS A 226 19.11 16.10 -9.29
N LEU A 227 18.90 15.08 -8.46
CA LEU A 227 18.80 15.26 -7.00
C LEU A 227 20.13 15.70 -6.39
N ALA A 228 21.28 15.27 -6.91
CA ALA A 228 22.60 15.74 -6.47
C ALA A 228 22.79 17.23 -6.80
N ASP A 229 22.42 17.64 -8.01
CA ASP A 229 22.48 19.04 -8.44
C ASP A 229 21.57 19.93 -7.56
N TRP A 230 20.34 19.48 -7.28
CA TRP A 230 19.43 20.17 -6.36
C TRP A 230 19.93 20.20 -4.92
N SER A 231 20.55 19.12 -4.45
CA SER A 231 21.17 19.09 -3.13
C SER A 231 22.27 20.13 -2.99
N GLN A 232 23.13 20.28 -4.01
CA GLN A 232 24.21 21.26 -4.02
C GLN A 232 23.72 22.70 -4.16
N SER A 233 22.71 22.95 -5.00
CA SER A 233 22.23 24.30 -5.31
C SER A 233 21.24 24.86 -4.28
N THR A 234 20.41 24.01 -3.67
CA THR A 234 19.35 24.44 -2.74
C THR A 234 19.58 24.01 -1.29
N GLY A 235 20.48 23.06 -1.05
CA GLY A 235 20.67 22.43 0.25
C GLY A 235 19.69 21.27 0.52
N LEU A 236 18.88 20.84 -0.46
CA LEU A 236 18.00 19.68 -0.33
C LEU A 236 18.76 18.46 0.21
N SER A 237 18.25 17.83 1.26
CA SER A 237 18.91 16.70 1.90
C SER A 237 17.87 15.76 2.53
N PRO A 238 18.25 14.53 2.89
CA PRO A 238 17.31 13.55 3.44
C PRO A 238 16.55 14.01 4.70
N ARG A 239 17.09 14.98 5.46
CA ARG A 239 16.42 15.52 6.67
C ARG A 239 15.14 16.31 6.33
N HIS A 240 15.05 16.85 5.11
CA HIS A 240 13.90 17.61 4.63
C HIS A 240 12.78 16.70 4.10
N VAL A 241 12.97 15.37 4.09
CA VAL A 241 11.94 14.46 3.59
C VAL A 241 10.96 14.13 4.72
N PRO A 242 9.66 14.45 4.58
CA PRO A 242 8.64 14.07 5.54
C PRO A 242 8.36 12.56 5.46
N THR A 243 7.77 11.98 6.50
CA THR A 243 7.25 10.60 6.37
C THR A 243 5.95 10.59 5.58
N ILE A 244 5.09 11.59 5.82
CA ILE A 244 3.77 11.79 5.19
C ILE A 244 3.76 13.15 4.49
N THR A 245 3.47 13.18 3.19
CA THR A 245 3.50 14.44 2.41
C THR A 245 2.22 15.25 2.59
N GLN A 246 1.07 14.58 2.74
CA GLN A 246 -0.25 15.19 2.86
C GLN A 246 -0.98 14.66 4.10
N PRO A 247 -0.90 15.37 5.26
CA PRO A 247 -1.69 15.03 6.44
C PRO A 247 -3.14 15.50 6.26
N GLY A 248 -4.09 14.71 6.76
CA GLY A 248 -5.53 14.84 6.55
C GLY A 248 -6.07 13.79 5.56
N LEU A 249 -7.29 13.31 5.77
CA LEU A 249 -8.01 12.44 4.81
C LEU A 249 -9.01 13.19 3.92
N HIS A 250 -9.32 14.47 4.19
CA HIS A 250 -10.54 15.11 3.66
C HIS A 250 -10.37 16.25 2.66
N ALA A 251 -9.20 16.47 2.05
CA ALA A 251 -9.15 17.47 0.97
C ALA A 251 -9.88 16.99 -0.29
N PRO A 252 -10.47 17.92 -1.07
CA PRO A 252 -11.17 17.60 -2.30
C PRO A 252 -10.18 17.09 -3.36
N GLY A 253 -10.02 15.76 -3.45
CA GLY A 253 -9.17 15.08 -4.43
C GLY A 253 -8.75 13.68 -3.99
N ARG A 254 -8.44 12.80 -4.95
CA ARG A 254 -7.97 11.43 -4.69
C ARG A 254 -6.54 11.47 -4.11
N ARG A 255 -6.40 11.52 -2.78
CA ARG A 255 -5.10 11.49 -2.09
C ARG A 255 -4.42 10.11 -2.20
N PRO A 256 -3.07 10.03 -2.23
CA PRO A 256 -2.35 8.77 -2.11
C PRO A 256 -2.53 8.15 -0.72
N SER A 257 -2.65 6.82 -0.65
CA SER A 257 -2.74 6.12 0.64
C SER A 257 -1.47 6.34 1.49
N MET A 258 -1.57 6.19 2.82
CA MET A 258 -0.43 6.33 3.73
C MET A 258 0.77 5.45 3.33
N VAL A 259 0.50 4.25 2.83
CA VAL A 259 1.52 3.33 2.30
C VAL A 259 2.18 3.90 1.04
N ALA A 260 1.41 4.53 0.15
CA ALA A 260 1.93 5.15 -1.05
C ALA A 260 2.78 6.41 -0.74
N GLN A 261 2.31 7.25 0.19
CA GLN A 261 3.05 8.41 0.67
C GLN A 261 4.37 7.99 1.30
N THR A 262 4.31 7.12 2.32
CA THR A 262 5.49 6.62 3.03
C THR A 262 6.46 5.90 2.08
N GLY A 263 5.94 5.14 1.12
CA GLY A 263 6.77 4.42 0.16
C GLY A 263 7.44 5.33 -0.86
N THR A 264 6.83 6.46 -1.18
CA THR A 264 7.41 7.47 -2.08
C THR A 264 8.46 8.30 -1.35
N THR A 265 8.18 8.72 -0.11
CA THR A 265 9.12 9.48 0.72
C THR A 265 10.36 8.68 1.08
N LEU A 266 10.21 7.41 1.46
CA LEU A 266 11.35 6.52 1.69
C LEU A 266 12.20 6.31 0.42
N ALA A 267 11.56 6.21 -0.75
CA ALA A 267 12.28 6.09 -2.01
C ALA A 267 13.07 7.36 -2.31
N LEU A 268 12.47 8.54 -2.15
CA LEU A 268 13.15 9.83 -2.32
C LEU A 268 14.32 9.99 -1.34
N HIS A 269 14.13 9.67 -0.07
CA HIS A 269 15.19 9.71 0.94
C HIS A 269 16.38 8.82 0.56
N MET A 270 16.14 7.57 0.12
CA MET A 270 17.22 6.68 -0.33
C MET A 270 17.97 7.21 -1.55
N LEU A 271 17.27 7.87 -2.48
CA LEU A 271 17.90 8.50 -3.64
C LEU A 271 18.70 9.75 -3.26
N LEU A 272 18.27 10.50 -2.25
CA LEU A 272 19.01 11.63 -1.69
C LEU A 272 20.24 11.17 -0.89
N ASP A 273 20.13 10.07 -0.14
CA ASP A 273 21.29 9.44 0.50
C ASP A 273 22.33 9.07 -0.57
N GLU A 274 21.90 8.46 -1.68
CA GLU A 274 22.78 8.13 -2.79
C GLU A 274 23.40 9.37 -3.44
N ALA A 275 22.58 10.37 -3.74
CA ALA A 275 23.00 11.62 -4.37
C ALA A 275 24.01 12.40 -3.51
N THR A 276 23.96 12.25 -2.18
CA THR A 276 24.86 12.90 -1.22
C THR A 276 26.04 12.01 -0.79
N GLY A 277 26.19 10.81 -1.38
CA GLY A 277 27.28 9.89 -1.04
C GLY A 277 27.12 9.18 0.30
N THR A 278 25.94 9.26 0.92
CA THR A 278 25.59 8.54 2.13
C THR A 278 25.28 7.06 1.79
N PRO A 279 25.78 6.07 2.54
CA PRO A 279 25.54 4.67 2.21
C PRO A 279 24.04 4.32 2.22
N VAL A 280 23.49 3.88 1.09
CA VAL A 280 22.05 3.59 0.96
C VAL A 280 21.67 2.35 1.76
N SER A 281 20.70 2.47 2.68
CA SER A 281 20.18 1.34 3.45
C SER A 281 18.71 1.54 3.81
N SER A 282 17.86 0.62 3.37
CA SER A 282 16.41 0.67 3.66
C SER A 282 16.11 0.66 5.17
N ALA A 283 16.89 -0.07 5.96
CA ALA A 283 16.76 -0.12 7.42
C ALA A 283 17.10 1.24 8.04
N ARG A 284 18.17 1.89 7.59
CA ARG A 284 18.57 3.22 8.08
C ARG A 284 17.56 4.30 7.71
N THR A 285 17.11 4.30 6.46
CA THR A 285 16.07 5.23 5.98
C THR A 285 14.80 5.08 6.83
N ARG A 286 14.34 3.84 7.06
CA ARG A 286 13.17 3.59 7.94
C ARG A 286 13.39 4.11 9.37
N ALA A 287 14.57 3.85 9.95
CA ALA A 287 14.90 4.37 11.28
C ALA A 287 14.91 5.91 11.33
N ALA A 288 15.40 6.58 10.29
CA ALA A 288 15.39 8.05 10.19
C ALA A 288 13.97 8.64 10.06
N HIS A 289 13.03 7.88 9.48
CA HIS A 289 11.60 8.20 9.49
C HIS A 289 10.88 7.71 10.75
N GLY A 290 11.62 7.05 11.66
CA GLY A 290 11.09 6.57 12.91
C GLY A 290 10.11 5.41 12.77
N LEU A 291 10.20 4.65 11.67
CA LEU A 291 9.35 3.51 11.36
C LEU A 291 9.94 2.24 11.99
N SER A 292 9.13 1.53 12.77
CA SER A 292 9.48 0.24 13.37
C SER A 292 8.70 -0.91 12.70
N GLY A 293 9.20 -2.14 12.83
CA GLY A 293 8.54 -3.33 12.28
C GLY A 293 8.87 -3.63 10.81
N GLU A 294 7.96 -4.32 10.14
CA GLU A 294 8.18 -4.96 8.83
C GLU A 294 8.43 -3.98 7.67
N PRO A 295 9.23 -4.39 6.65
CA PRO A 295 9.49 -3.57 5.47
C PRO A 295 8.21 -3.12 4.76
N LEU A 296 8.17 -1.85 4.36
CA LEU A 296 7.04 -1.30 3.63
C LEU A 296 7.02 -1.82 2.19
N GLU A 297 5.91 -2.43 1.79
CA GLU A 297 5.77 -2.98 0.44
C GLU A 297 5.19 -1.94 -0.51
N HIS A 298 6.09 -1.19 -1.14
CA HIS A 298 5.74 -0.17 -2.12
C HIS A 298 6.55 -0.37 -3.42
N ARG A 299 5.88 -0.33 -4.59
CA ARG A 299 6.51 -0.67 -5.88
C ARG A 299 7.71 0.24 -6.20
N LEU A 300 7.55 1.54 -6.02
CA LEU A 300 8.61 2.53 -6.25
C LEU A 300 9.79 2.31 -5.30
N LEU A 301 9.51 2.10 -4.01
CA LEU A 301 10.53 1.82 -3.01
C LEU A 301 11.31 0.54 -3.36
N HIS A 302 10.60 -0.51 -3.77
CA HIS A 302 11.22 -1.76 -4.21
C HIS A 302 12.08 -1.57 -5.46
N ALA A 303 11.64 -0.77 -6.42
CA ALA A 303 12.41 -0.47 -7.63
C ALA A 303 13.72 0.29 -7.30
N VAL A 304 13.68 1.21 -6.34
CA VAL A 304 14.89 1.90 -5.83
C VAL A 304 15.81 0.93 -5.09
N ILE A 305 15.28 0.13 -4.16
CA ILE A 305 16.06 -0.87 -3.40
C ILE A 305 16.77 -1.86 -4.33
N THR A 306 16.05 -2.38 -5.33
CA THR A 306 16.57 -3.42 -6.24
C THR A 306 17.32 -2.87 -7.45
N ARG A 307 17.42 -1.54 -7.57
CA ARG A 307 17.99 -0.88 -8.76
C ARG A 307 17.28 -1.29 -10.07
N GLY A 308 15.99 -1.62 -9.97
CA GLY A 308 15.16 -2.09 -11.09
C GLY A 308 14.84 -1.02 -12.14
N GLY A 309 15.15 0.26 -11.85
CA GLY A 309 14.84 1.41 -12.69
C GLY A 309 13.48 2.03 -12.40
N LEU A 310 13.24 3.23 -12.95
CA LEU A 310 12.01 4.00 -12.77
C LEU A 310 11.20 4.03 -14.07
N ASP A 311 9.87 3.92 -13.96
CA ASP A 311 8.98 4.38 -15.03
C ASP A 311 8.84 5.91 -15.00
N GLU A 312 8.23 6.47 -16.04
CA GLU A 312 8.16 7.92 -16.23
C GLU A 312 7.33 8.61 -15.15
N ASP A 313 6.21 8.01 -14.76
CA ASP A 313 5.34 8.55 -13.71
C ASP A 313 6.03 8.53 -12.34
N GLN A 314 6.78 7.46 -12.03
CA GLN A 314 7.60 7.39 -10.82
C GLN A 314 8.69 8.45 -10.78
N GLN A 315 9.38 8.68 -11.89
CA GLN A 315 10.38 9.73 -11.99
C GLN A 315 9.75 11.10 -11.80
N ARG A 316 8.62 11.38 -12.47
CA ARG A 316 7.88 12.63 -12.35
C ARG A 316 7.43 12.88 -10.91
N LEU A 317 6.85 11.86 -10.27
CA LEU A 317 6.39 11.95 -8.88
C LEU A 317 7.53 12.27 -7.91
N LEU A 318 8.68 11.60 -8.04
CA LEU A 318 9.84 11.83 -7.16
C LEU A 318 10.41 13.25 -7.33
N LEU A 319 10.54 13.70 -8.56
CA LEU A 319 11.07 15.04 -8.85
C LEU A 319 10.10 16.13 -8.42
N GLN A 320 8.78 15.95 -8.67
CA GLN A 320 7.77 16.88 -8.18
C GLN A 320 7.79 16.96 -6.65
N THR A 321 7.85 15.82 -5.96
CA THR A 321 7.91 15.81 -4.49
C THR A 321 9.14 16.56 -3.99
N ALA A 322 10.30 16.41 -4.63
CA ALA A 322 11.51 17.13 -4.23
C ALA A 322 11.42 18.64 -4.53
N GLU A 323 10.78 19.03 -5.63
CA GLU A 323 10.51 20.44 -5.98
C GLU A 323 9.54 21.10 -4.99
N ASP A 324 8.49 20.38 -4.58
CA ASP A 324 7.56 20.84 -3.55
C ASP A 324 8.32 21.10 -2.22
N LEU A 325 9.23 20.21 -1.82
CA LEU A 325 10.05 20.42 -0.60
C LEU A 325 10.95 21.66 -0.68
N ILE A 326 11.50 21.95 -1.86
CA ILE A 326 12.30 23.16 -2.10
C ILE A 326 11.40 24.39 -2.00
N THR A 327 10.23 24.34 -2.62
CA THR A 327 9.23 25.43 -2.63
C THR A 327 8.70 25.72 -1.23
N ASP A 328 8.51 24.67 -0.42
CA ASP A 328 8.07 24.74 0.98
C ASP A 328 9.17 25.20 1.95
N GLY A 329 10.36 25.56 1.45
CA GLY A 329 11.44 26.15 2.24
C GLY A 329 12.33 25.15 2.99
N LEU A 330 12.37 23.88 2.57
CA LEU A 330 13.29 22.85 3.10
C LEU A 330 13.19 22.66 4.62
N ILE A 331 11.98 22.51 5.13
CA ILE A 331 11.70 22.23 6.54
C ILE A 331 12.46 20.98 7.03
N ASP A 332 13.16 21.06 8.18
CA ASP A 332 13.83 19.90 8.79
C ASP A 332 12.84 18.98 9.54
N PHE A 333 12.12 18.15 8.79
CA PHE A 333 11.17 17.20 9.36
C PHE A 333 11.84 16.12 10.24
N ARG A 334 13.13 15.82 10.05
CA ARG A 334 13.84 14.90 10.94
C ARG A 334 13.98 15.51 12.34
N LEU A 335 14.35 16.78 12.43
CA LEU A 335 14.40 17.51 13.70
C LEU A 335 13.00 17.57 14.32
N ARG A 336 11.98 17.98 13.55
CA ARG A 336 10.59 18.06 14.05
C ARG A 336 10.12 16.75 14.68
N ARG A 337 10.33 15.62 13.99
CA ARG A 337 9.97 14.30 14.50
C ARG A 337 10.76 13.93 15.76
N THR A 338 12.05 14.27 15.82
CA THR A 338 12.88 13.96 16.99
C THR A 338 12.39 14.71 18.23
N VAL A 339 12.14 16.02 18.10
CA VAL A 339 11.65 16.87 19.19
C VAL A 339 10.30 16.36 19.71
N PHE A 340 9.29 16.25 18.84
CA PHE A 340 7.95 15.85 19.27
C PHE A 340 7.84 14.41 19.76
N ARG A 341 8.72 13.51 19.31
CA ARG A 341 8.78 12.15 19.84
C ARG A 341 9.37 12.10 21.25
N SER A 342 10.33 12.97 21.56
CA SER A 342 11.00 13.00 22.86
C SER A 342 10.17 13.67 23.96
N GLN A 343 9.09 14.37 23.60
CA GLN A 343 8.27 15.12 24.54
C GLN A 343 7.13 14.26 25.10
N PRO A 344 7.12 13.99 26.43
CA PRO A 344 6.08 13.20 27.06
C PRO A 344 4.75 13.95 27.15
N HIS A 345 4.81 15.29 27.21
CA HIS A 345 3.67 16.19 27.33
C HIS A 345 3.73 17.28 26.28
N LEU A 346 2.58 17.88 25.97
CA LEU A 346 2.59 19.11 25.19
C LEU A 346 3.28 20.22 26.00
N PRO A 347 4.13 21.06 25.39
CA PRO A 347 4.47 22.33 26.01
C PRO A 347 3.19 23.12 26.28
N ARG A 348 3.25 24.13 27.16
CA ARG A 348 2.14 25.08 27.29
C ARG A 348 1.91 25.76 25.95
N LEU A 349 0.87 25.34 25.24
CA LEU A 349 0.41 26.00 24.04
C LEU A 349 -0.29 27.28 24.48
N PRO A 350 -0.03 28.43 23.82
CA PRO A 350 -0.76 29.67 24.08
C PRO A 350 -2.24 29.57 23.66
N THR A 351 -2.64 28.49 22.99
CA THR A 351 -4.03 28.18 22.66
C THR A 351 -4.85 27.89 23.92
N PRO A 352 -5.98 28.59 24.15
CA PRO A 352 -6.86 28.32 25.27
C PRO A 352 -7.36 26.87 25.27
N ALA A 353 -7.28 26.19 26.42
CA ALA A 353 -7.67 24.78 26.53
C ALA A 353 -9.12 24.48 26.13
N HIS A 354 -10.02 25.48 26.24
CA HIS A 354 -11.43 25.34 25.85
C HIS A 354 -11.67 25.40 24.33
N TRP A 355 -10.66 25.76 23.53
CA TRP A 355 -10.73 25.71 22.05
C TRP A 355 -10.31 24.35 21.50
N ILE A 356 -9.75 23.48 22.34
CA ILE A 356 -9.28 22.16 21.92
C ILE A 356 -10.32 21.13 22.32
N PRO A 357 -11.00 20.48 21.36
CA PRO A 357 -11.97 19.44 21.68
C PRO A 357 -11.27 18.21 22.28
N ALA A 358 -11.93 17.54 23.22
CA ALA A 358 -11.55 16.17 23.57
C ALA A 358 -12.08 15.20 22.50
N GLY A 359 -11.37 14.11 22.26
CA GLY A 359 -11.90 13.00 21.46
C GLY A 359 -12.91 12.19 22.26
N GLU A 360 -13.65 11.31 21.59
CA GLU A 360 -14.59 10.40 22.26
C GLU A 360 -13.86 9.45 23.24
N GLU A 361 -12.70 8.94 22.85
CA GLU A 361 -11.91 7.99 23.64
C GLU A 361 -10.66 8.60 24.29
N PHE A 362 -10.17 9.74 23.76
CA PHE A 362 -8.87 10.30 24.11
C PHE A 362 -8.94 11.75 24.61
N SER A 363 -8.10 12.09 25.57
CA SER A 363 -7.99 13.46 26.08
C SER A 363 -7.61 14.48 24.99
N ALA A 364 -7.98 15.74 25.18
CA ALA A 364 -7.58 16.85 24.30
C ALA A 364 -6.04 16.94 24.13
N GLU A 365 -5.27 16.65 25.19
CA GLU A 365 -3.79 16.59 25.11
C GLU A 365 -3.34 15.46 24.19
N THR A 366 -3.89 14.26 24.35
CA THR A 366 -3.56 13.09 23.52
C THR A 366 -3.88 13.33 22.05
N MET A 367 -5.06 13.88 21.75
CA MET A 367 -5.49 14.21 20.39
C MET A 367 -4.60 15.29 19.77
N THR A 368 -4.29 16.34 20.52
CA THR A 368 -3.40 17.41 20.05
C THR A 368 -1.99 16.89 19.75
N ARG A 369 -1.46 15.97 20.56
CA ARG A 369 -0.16 15.31 20.28
C ARG A 369 -0.21 14.46 19.01
N ALA A 370 -1.28 13.71 18.80
CA ALA A 370 -1.48 12.91 17.59
C ALA A 370 -1.56 13.80 16.34
N TRP A 371 -2.32 14.89 16.45
CA TRP A 371 -2.49 15.88 15.39
C TRP A 371 -1.18 16.61 15.04
N ILE A 372 -0.43 17.13 16.04
CA ILE A 372 0.87 17.78 15.81
C ILE A 372 1.87 16.82 15.14
N TRP A 373 1.91 15.56 15.60
CA TRP A 373 2.79 14.56 15.01
C TRP A 373 2.53 14.35 13.51
N MET A 374 1.27 14.32 13.11
CA MET A 374 0.89 14.10 11.72
C MET A 374 0.95 15.38 10.87
N HIS A 375 0.41 16.50 11.36
CA HIS A 375 0.26 17.74 10.58
C HIS A 375 1.53 18.60 10.55
N VAL A 376 2.27 18.68 11.67
CA VAL A 376 3.44 19.55 11.83
C VAL A 376 4.75 18.79 11.64
N ALA A 377 4.91 17.64 12.31
CA ALA A 377 6.10 16.81 12.20
C ALA A 377 6.10 15.92 10.95
N ARG A 378 4.95 15.81 10.27
CA ARG A 378 4.74 14.97 9.08
C ARG A 378 5.17 13.51 9.31
N GLY A 379 4.92 13.01 10.52
CA GLY A 379 5.23 11.65 10.96
C GLY A 379 4.12 10.65 10.62
N HIS A 380 4.45 9.36 10.66
CA HIS A 380 3.45 8.31 10.48
C HIS A 380 2.68 8.07 11.79
N PRO A 381 1.34 8.15 11.82
CA PRO A 381 0.55 8.13 13.06
C PRO A 381 0.79 6.87 13.91
N GLN A 382 0.83 5.69 13.27
CA GLN A 382 1.08 4.41 13.95
C GLN A 382 2.50 4.26 14.55
N HIS A 383 3.43 5.15 14.19
CA HIS A 383 4.80 5.14 14.72
C HIS A 383 5.12 6.44 15.47
N GLY A 384 4.08 7.17 15.90
CA GLY A 384 4.19 8.41 16.64
C GLY A 384 4.27 8.24 18.15
N PRO A 385 4.19 9.36 18.90
CA PRO A 385 4.18 9.35 20.36
C PRO A 385 2.90 8.75 20.96
N VAL A 386 1.82 8.70 20.19
CA VAL A 386 0.49 8.21 20.61
C VAL A 386 -0.07 7.23 19.57
N PRO A 387 0.54 6.04 19.41
CA PRO A 387 0.20 5.10 18.33
C PRO A 387 -1.18 4.44 18.51
N SER A 388 -1.83 4.62 19.65
CA SER A 388 -3.18 4.13 19.94
C SER A 388 -4.27 4.94 19.24
N VAL A 389 -4.03 6.23 18.96
CA VAL A 389 -5.00 7.09 18.27
C VAL A 389 -5.01 6.69 16.80
N ARG A 390 -6.20 6.35 16.30
CA ARG A 390 -6.39 5.92 14.92
C ARG A 390 -6.37 7.13 13.98
N LEU A 391 -6.15 6.85 12.70
CA LEU A 391 -6.07 7.89 11.68
C LEU A 391 -7.41 8.65 11.55
N ASP A 392 -8.53 7.92 11.52
CA ASP A 392 -9.88 8.49 11.45
C ASP A 392 -10.16 9.43 12.62
N GLU A 393 -9.72 9.11 13.83
CA GLU A 393 -9.89 10.00 14.99
C GLU A 393 -9.06 11.29 14.88
N ILE A 394 -7.85 11.22 14.30
CA ILE A 394 -7.01 12.41 14.06
C ILE A 394 -7.68 13.32 13.02
N ASP A 395 -8.30 12.72 12.01
CA ASP A 395 -9.01 13.46 10.97
C ASP A 395 -10.31 14.08 11.48
N ASP A 396 -11.10 13.36 12.27
CA ASP A 396 -12.29 13.90 12.93
C ASP A 396 -11.92 15.05 13.86
N PHE A 397 -10.83 14.92 14.62
CA PHE A 397 -10.29 16.00 15.43
C PHE A 397 -9.85 17.20 14.58
N ASP A 398 -9.16 17.00 13.44
CA ASP A 398 -8.79 18.08 12.53
C ASP A 398 -10.01 18.85 12.01
N HIS A 399 -11.14 18.18 11.77
CA HIS A 399 -12.39 18.84 11.35
C HIS A 399 -13.11 19.60 12.45
N LEU A 400 -13.03 19.11 13.69
CA LEU A 400 -13.63 19.79 14.84
C LEU A 400 -12.87 21.07 15.20
N LEU A 401 -11.59 21.17 14.84
CA LEU A 401 -10.82 22.40 14.99
C LEU A 401 -11.31 23.47 14.00
N ASP A 402 -11.73 24.61 14.54
CA ASP A 402 -11.95 25.78 13.73
C ASP A 402 -10.64 26.23 13.03
N PRO A 403 -10.70 26.91 11.88
CA PRO A 403 -9.51 27.30 11.13
C PRO A 403 -8.49 28.14 11.91
N GLU A 404 -8.94 28.98 12.85
CA GLU A 404 -8.07 29.86 13.63
C GLU A 404 -7.32 29.06 14.70
N THR A 405 -8.00 28.16 15.41
CA THR A 405 -7.38 27.22 16.34
C THR A 405 -6.38 26.30 15.62
N ARG A 406 -6.73 25.79 14.43
CA ARG A 406 -5.82 24.97 13.61
C ARG A 406 -4.53 25.72 13.26
N MET A 407 -4.67 26.98 12.83
CA MET A 407 -3.54 27.86 12.50
C MET A 407 -2.66 28.11 13.73
N HIS A 408 -3.25 28.50 14.86
CA HIS A 408 -2.51 28.75 16.10
C HIS A 408 -1.81 27.51 16.65
N LEU A 409 -2.43 26.33 16.56
CA LEU A 409 -1.79 25.06 16.92
C LEU A 409 -0.58 24.78 16.02
N HIS A 410 -0.72 24.99 14.71
CA HIS A 410 0.37 24.80 13.76
C HIS A 410 1.54 25.78 14.04
N GLU A 411 1.25 27.06 14.23
CA GLU A 411 2.23 28.10 14.54
C GLU A 411 2.93 27.85 15.88
N SER A 412 2.17 27.53 16.93
CA SER A 412 2.72 27.27 18.26
C SER A 412 3.64 26.04 18.26
N ALA A 413 3.25 24.99 17.55
CA ALA A 413 4.06 23.80 17.38
C ALA A 413 5.32 24.08 16.53
N ALA A 414 5.22 24.88 15.47
CA ALA A 414 6.37 25.28 14.66
C ALA A 414 7.34 26.17 15.46
N ALA A 415 6.83 27.15 16.20
CA ALA A 415 7.61 28.06 17.05
C ALA A 415 8.37 27.32 18.17
N GLN A 416 7.89 26.15 18.60
CA GLN A 416 8.61 25.33 19.55
C GLN A 416 9.94 24.79 18.98
N ILE A 417 10.04 24.65 17.66
CA ILE A 417 11.21 24.14 16.95
C ILE A 417 12.07 25.29 16.42
N ASP A 418 11.41 26.34 15.90
CA ASP A 418 12.05 27.47 15.22
C ASP A 418 12.29 28.67 16.15
N GLY A 419 11.84 28.60 17.41
CA GLY A 419 12.01 29.67 18.41
C GLY A 419 13.41 29.71 19.01
N PRO A 420 13.84 30.87 19.56
CA PRO A 420 15.20 31.11 20.06
C PRO A 420 15.63 30.24 21.26
N GLY A 421 14.80 29.32 21.75
CA GLY A 421 15.06 28.54 22.96
C GLY A 421 15.59 27.11 22.77
N LEU A 422 15.62 26.53 21.55
CA LEU A 422 15.99 25.11 21.41
C LEU A 422 17.49 24.86 21.27
N ALA A 423 18.26 25.85 20.78
CA ALA A 423 19.72 25.77 20.73
C ALA A 423 20.31 25.69 22.17
N ASP A 424 19.74 26.43 23.12
CA ASP A 424 20.22 26.48 24.50
C ASP A 424 19.90 25.22 25.31
N ILE A 425 18.74 24.58 25.07
CA ILE A 425 18.28 23.37 25.77
C ILE A 425 19.09 22.13 25.35
N LEU A 426 19.49 22.05 24.07
CA LEU A 426 20.33 20.94 23.57
C LEU A 426 21.76 21.02 24.11
N THR A 427 22.29 22.23 24.36
CA THR A 427 23.61 22.43 25.01
C THR A 427 23.59 22.11 26.50
N THR A 428 22.50 22.36 27.23
CA THR A 428 22.42 22.03 28.67
C THR A 428 22.30 20.52 28.91
N THR A 429 21.56 19.82 28.05
CA THR A 429 21.33 18.37 28.22
C THR A 429 22.59 17.55 27.92
N THR A 430 23.46 18.01 27.02
CA THR A 430 24.76 17.37 26.76
C THR A 430 25.79 17.64 27.86
N THR A 431 25.76 18.81 28.52
CA THR A 431 26.65 19.10 29.66
C THR A 431 26.22 18.36 30.93
N HIS A 432 24.91 18.20 31.17
CA HIS A 432 24.42 17.49 32.36
C HIS A 432 24.72 15.98 32.33
N ASN A 433 24.56 15.34 31.16
CA ASN A 433 24.88 13.92 30.98
C ASN A 433 26.40 13.63 31.03
N ARG A 434 27.25 14.60 30.66
CA ARG A 434 28.70 14.45 30.74
C ARG A 434 29.22 14.57 32.17
N ARG A 435 28.62 15.45 32.99
CA ARG A 435 28.94 15.58 34.42
C ARG A 435 28.47 14.38 35.24
N ALA A 436 27.26 13.87 34.98
CA ALA A 436 26.74 12.67 35.66
C ALA A 436 27.64 11.43 35.41
N ARG A 437 28.06 11.21 34.15
CA ARG A 437 29.01 10.12 33.82
C ARG A 437 30.39 10.27 34.44
N GLN A 438 30.89 11.49 34.62
CA GLN A 438 32.18 11.73 35.27
C GLN A 438 32.13 11.55 36.79
N GLN A 439 30.95 11.73 37.40
CA GLN A 439 30.74 11.54 38.82
C GLN A 439 30.60 10.05 39.17
N ASP A 440 29.84 9.29 38.37
CA ASP A 440 29.72 7.82 38.52
C ASP A 440 31.08 7.12 38.37
N LEU A 441 31.93 7.57 37.43
CA LEU A 441 33.27 7.00 37.23
C LEU A 441 34.27 7.31 38.36
N ARG A 442 34.03 8.37 39.15
CA ARG A 442 34.87 8.70 40.31
C ARG A 442 34.44 7.94 41.57
N GLU A 443 33.16 7.66 41.72
CA GLU A 443 32.63 6.93 42.88
C GLU A 443 32.90 5.42 42.82
N HIS A 444 33.19 4.87 41.63
CA HIS A 444 33.53 3.44 41.44
C HIS A 444 35.04 3.15 41.38
N ALA A 445 35.89 4.18 41.54
CA ALA A 445 37.35 4.06 41.46
C ALA A 445 38.08 4.53 42.73
N GLY A 446 37.34 4.74 43.83
CA GLY A 446 37.87 5.14 45.15
C GLY A 446 37.89 4.01 46.15
#